data_AF-A0A382MCH3-F1
#
_entry.id   AF-A0A382MCH3-F1
#
_cell.length_a   1.000
_cell.length_b   1.000
_cell.length_c   1.000
_cell.angle_alpha   90.00
_cell.angle_beta   90.00
_cell.angle_gamma   90.00
#
_symmetry.space_group_name_H-M   'P 1'
#
loop_
_entity.id
_entity.type
_entity.pdbx_description
1 polymer ?
#
loop_
_entity_poly.entity_id
_entity_poly.type
_entity_poly.pdbx_seq_one_letter_code
_entity_poly.pdbx_strand_id
1 'polypeptide(L)'
;MAWATVAGSNSIWQYNDAATASDTYSDAKGTITSGVRSFTLPGGTEQKTYISCRKTDETSSGSGNDGLRGELSKTYFDAQS
;
A
#
# COMPACT_ATOMS: atom_id res chain seq x y z
N MET A 1 -13.49 0.52 -3.71
CA MET A 1 -12.43 -0.46 -3.97
C MET A 1 -11.81 -0.14 -5.31
N ALA A 2 -11.00 0.92 -5.40
CA ALA A 2 -10.25 1.19 -6.62
C ALA A 2 -8.80 0.76 -6.40
N TRP A 3 -8.33 -0.14 -7.27
CA TRP A 3 -6.94 -0.53 -7.31
C TRP A 3 -6.18 0.49 -8.16
N ALA A 4 -5.27 1.23 -7.54
CA ALA A 4 -4.45 2.24 -8.19
C ALA A 4 -3.01 1.73 -8.38
N THR A 5 -2.37 2.10 -9.48
CA THR A 5 -0.97 1.71 -9.77
C THR A 5 -0.02 2.37 -8.77
N VAL A 6 0.94 1.60 -8.27
CA VAL A 6 2.05 2.13 -7.46
C VAL A 6 3.05 2.84 -8.39
N ALA A 7 3.29 4.13 -8.14
CA ALA A 7 4.27 4.90 -8.92
C ALA A 7 5.68 4.33 -8.78
N GLY A 8 6.52 4.45 -9.83
CA GLY A 8 7.89 3.92 -9.84
C GLY A 8 8.02 2.39 -9.76
N SER A 9 6.91 1.65 -9.83
CA SER A 9 6.91 0.18 -9.79
C SER A 9 6.93 -0.49 -11.17
N ASN A 10 7.14 0.26 -12.25
CA ASN A 10 6.99 -0.21 -13.64
C ASN A 10 5.63 -0.89 -13.92
N SER A 11 4.56 -0.40 -13.28
CA SER A 11 3.20 -0.95 -13.38
C SER A 11 3.06 -2.42 -12.93
N ILE A 12 3.99 -2.92 -12.12
CA ILE A 12 3.92 -4.29 -11.55
C ILE A 12 2.97 -4.36 -10.35
N TRP A 13 2.87 -3.28 -9.57
CA TRP A 13 2.16 -3.25 -8.30
C TRP A 13 0.96 -2.31 -8.35
N GLN A 14 -0.10 -2.70 -7.65
CA GLN A 14 -1.26 -1.88 -7.35
C GLN A 14 -1.52 -1.86 -5.85
N TYR A 15 -2.15 -0.79 -5.37
CA TYR A 15 -2.65 -0.67 -4.01
C TYR A 15 -4.15 -0.35 -3.99
N ASN A 16 -4.85 -0.76 -2.94
CA ASN A 16 -6.26 -0.44 -2.75
C ASN A 16 -6.37 0.94 -2.11
N ASP A 17 -6.82 1.93 -2.88
CA ASP A 17 -6.96 3.32 -2.44
C ASP A 17 -8.10 3.53 -1.42
N ALA A 18 -8.95 2.52 -1.24
CA ALA A 18 -10.02 2.50 -0.26
C ALA A 18 -9.66 1.67 0.97
N ALA A 19 -8.42 1.17 1.07
CA ALA A 19 -7.99 0.37 2.21
C ALA A 19 -8.01 1.20 3.50
N THR A 20 -8.42 0.54 4.58
CA THR A 20 -8.57 1.09 5.92
C THR A 20 -7.70 0.33 6.92
N ALA A 21 -7.78 0.70 8.21
CA ALA A 21 -7.04 0.03 9.26
C ALA A 21 -7.40 -1.46 9.43
N SER A 22 -8.58 -1.92 8.97
CA SER A 22 -8.95 -3.34 9.01
C SER A 22 -8.25 -4.19 7.96
N ASP A 23 -7.69 -3.56 6.92
CA ASP A 23 -7.08 -4.23 5.77
C ASP A 23 -5.56 -4.42 5.94
N THR A 24 -5.02 -4.05 7.11
CA THR A 24 -3.59 -4.11 7.44
C THR A 24 -3.35 -4.42 8.92
N TYR A 25 -2.10 -4.35 9.36
CA TYR A 25 -1.65 -4.52 10.73
C TYR A 25 -2.32 -3.51 11.68
N SER A 26 -3.07 -4.03 12.64
CA SER A 26 -3.89 -3.24 13.58
C SER A 26 -3.07 -2.44 14.59
N ASP A 27 -1.81 -2.82 14.83
CA ASP A 27 -0.90 -2.19 15.78
C ASP A 27 0.08 -1.21 15.12
N ALA A 28 0.08 -1.14 13.79
CA ALA A 28 0.97 -0.26 13.03
C ALA A 28 0.64 1.21 13.27
N LYS A 29 1.69 2.00 13.55
CA LYS A 29 1.56 3.42 13.87
C LYS A 29 1.38 4.26 12.61
N GLY A 30 0.63 5.35 12.76
CA GLY A 30 0.40 6.34 11.71
C GLY A 30 -1.07 6.60 11.46
N THR A 31 -1.34 7.52 10.53
CA THR A 31 -2.69 7.83 10.07
C THR A 31 -2.87 7.28 8.66
N ILE A 32 -3.99 6.61 8.41
CA ILE A 32 -4.32 6.06 7.09
C ILE A 32 -5.26 7.02 6.38
N THR A 33 -4.86 7.44 5.18
CA THR A 33 -5.68 8.20 4.24
C THR A 33 -5.49 7.62 2.85
N SER A 34 -6.60 7.30 2.16
CA SER A 34 -6.60 6.78 0.79
C SER A 34 -5.67 5.57 0.58
N GLY A 35 -5.74 4.57 1.48
CA GLY A 35 -4.89 3.37 1.40
C GLY A 35 -3.40 3.59 1.66
N VAL A 36 -3.02 4.78 2.16
CA VAL A 36 -1.64 5.12 2.51
C VAL A 36 -1.55 5.47 3.98
N ARG A 37 -0.67 4.79 4.71
CA ARG A 37 -0.32 5.14 6.09
C ARG A 37 0.84 6.12 6.09
N SER A 38 0.69 7.25 6.79
CA SER A 38 1.78 8.19 7.07
C SER A 38 2.15 8.15 8.54
N PHE A 39 3.45 8.03 8.82
CA PHE A 39 4.01 8.05 10.17
C PHE A 39 5.31 8.85 10.21
N THR A 40 5.40 9.77 11.15
CA THR A 40 6.64 10.54 11.39
C THR A 40 7.52 9.79 12.37
N LEU A 41 8.69 9.36 11.89
CA LEU A 41 9.68 8.70 12.73
C LEU A 41 10.22 9.64 13.81
N PRO A 42 10.69 9.10 14.95
CA PRO A 42 11.60 9.84 15.83
C PRO A 42 12.79 10.37 15.01
N GLY A 43 12.95 11.69 14.95
CA GLY A 43 13.90 12.36 14.05
C GLY A 43 13.24 13.21 12.95
N GLY A 44 11.91 13.18 12.83
CA GLY A 44 11.14 14.13 12.01
C GLY A 44 10.89 13.69 10.56
N THR A 45 11.48 12.57 10.12
CA THR A 45 11.28 12.05 8.77
C THR A 45 9.91 11.36 8.66
N GLU A 46 9.08 11.84 7.75
CA GLU A 46 7.81 11.18 7.40
C GLU A 46 8.07 9.95 6.52
N GLN A 47 7.51 8.81 6.91
CA GLN A 47 7.42 7.61 6.10
C GLN A 47 5.98 7.40 5.64
N LYS A 48 5.84 6.98 4.38
CA LYS A 48 4.55 6.65 3.76
C LYS A 48 4.58 5.21 3.27
N THR A 49 3.48 4.51 3.48
CA THR A 49 3.33 3.09 3.17
C THR A 49 1.99 2.83 2.51
N TYR A 50 1.98 2.17 1.35
CA TYR A 50 0.76 1.60 0.76
C TYR A 50 0.35 0.38 1.60
N ILE A 51 -0.83 0.40 2.20
CA ILE A 51 -1.19 -0.57 3.27
C ILE A 51 -1.80 -1.88 2.77
N SER A 52 -2.21 -1.92 1.51
CA SER A 52 -2.85 -3.09 0.91
C SER A 52 -2.47 -3.13 -0.57
N CYS A 53 -1.54 -4.02 -0.90
CA CYS A 53 -0.94 -4.14 -2.22
C CYS A 53 -1.15 -5.52 -2.82
N ARG A 54 -1.17 -5.59 -4.15
CA ARG A 54 -1.16 -6.82 -4.94
C ARG A 54 -0.40 -6.60 -6.24
N LYS A 55 0.01 -7.68 -6.92
CA LYS A 55 0.50 -7.54 -8.29
C LYS A 55 -0.66 -7.33 -9.27
N THR A 56 -0.40 -6.61 -10.35
CA THR A 56 -1.40 -6.33 -11.40
C THR A 56 -2.00 -7.58 -12.04
N ASP A 57 -1.24 -8.67 -12.11
CA ASP A 57 -1.66 -9.95 -12.70
C ASP A 57 -2.45 -10.84 -11.72
N GLU A 58 -2.58 -10.45 -10.45
CA GLU A 58 -3.27 -11.25 -9.42
C GLU A 58 -4.73 -10.83 -9.19
N THR A 59 -5.31 -10.12 -10.16
CA THR A 59 -6.64 -9.50 -10.06
C THR A 59 -7.79 -10.49 -9.85
N SER A 60 -7.60 -11.80 -10.09
CA SER A 60 -8.71 -12.79 -10.12
C SER A 60 -8.35 -14.22 -9.69
N SER A 61 -7.37 -14.43 -8.80
CA SER A 61 -7.20 -15.80 -8.27
C SER A 61 -8.27 -16.04 -7.22
N GLY A 62 -9.33 -16.78 -7.56
CA GLY A 62 -10.56 -17.02 -6.77
C GLY A 62 -10.40 -17.70 -5.40
N SER A 63 -9.25 -17.56 -4.76
CA SER A 63 -9.07 -17.65 -3.31
C SER A 63 -9.53 -16.32 -2.71
N GLY A 64 -10.30 -16.31 -1.61
CA GLY A 64 -10.90 -15.11 -1.00
C GLY A 64 -9.93 -14.02 -0.49
N ASN A 65 -8.67 -14.04 -0.92
CA ASN A 65 -7.68 -12.97 -0.81
C ASN A 65 -7.21 -12.66 -2.25
N ASP A 66 -7.60 -11.53 -2.82
CA ASP A 66 -7.28 -11.08 -4.21
C ASP A 66 -5.77 -10.88 -4.48
N GLY A 67 -4.95 -11.92 -4.27
CA GLY A 67 -3.50 -11.85 -4.40
C GLY A 67 -2.84 -10.82 -3.49
N LEU A 68 -3.44 -10.48 -2.34
CA LEU A 68 -2.88 -9.51 -1.40
C LEU A 68 -1.48 -9.95 -0.96
N ARG A 69 -0.49 -9.09 -1.20
CA ARG A 69 0.92 -9.31 -0.84
C ARG A 69 1.37 -8.54 0.38
N GLY A 70 0.51 -7.69 0.94
CA GLY A 70 0.77 -6.89 2.13
C GLY A 70 1.07 -5.43 1.80
N GLU A 71 2.06 -4.86 2.49
CA GLU A 71 2.37 -3.43 2.42
C GLU A 71 3.63 -3.14 1.58
N LEU A 72 3.68 -1.95 0.97
CA LEU A 72 4.86 -1.48 0.22
C LEU A 72 5.23 -0.06 0.65
N SER A 73 6.53 0.24 0.67
CA SER A 73 7.02 1.59 0.98
C SER A 73 6.70 2.57 -0.14
N LYS A 74 5.78 3.52 0.11
CA LYS A 74 5.47 4.59 -0.83
C LYS A 74 6.66 5.51 -1.03
N THR A 75 7.38 5.83 0.04
CA THR A 75 8.56 6.71 -0.05
C THR A 75 9.67 6.13 -0.92
N TYR A 76 9.85 4.80 -0.93
CA TYR A 76 10.83 4.17 -1.82
C TYR A 76 10.35 4.17 -3.27
N PHE A 77 9.16 3.64 -3.52
CA PHE A 77 8.66 3.43 -4.88
C PHE A 77 8.43 4.75 -5.62
N ASP A 78 7.86 5.75 -4.97
CA ASP A 78 7.66 7.06 -5.57
C ASP A 78 8.99 7.80 -5.87
N ALA A 79 10.08 7.44 -5.20
CA ALA A 79 11.41 7.98 -5.49
C ALA A 79 12.07 7.30 -6.71
N GLN A 80 11.47 6.26 -7.28
CA GLN A 80 11.94 5.58 -8.49
C GLN A 80 11.26 6.10 -9.78
N SER A 81 10.43 7.15 -9.69
CA SER A 81 9.68 7.71 -10.83
C SER A 81 10.48 8.66 -11.69
#